data_AF-A0A2E5KMB1-F1
#
_entry.id   AF-A0A2E5KMB1-F1
#
_cell.length_a   1.000
_cell.length_b   1.000
_cell.length_c   1.000
_cell.angle_alpha   90.00
_cell.angle_beta   90.00
_cell.angle_gamma   90.00
#
_symmetry.space_group_name_H-M   'P 1'
#
loop_
_entity.id
_entity.type
_entity.pdbx_description
1 polymer ?
#
loop_
_entity_poly.entity_id
_entity_poly.type
_entity_poly.pdbx_seq_one_letter_code
_entity_poly.pdbx_strand_id
1 'polypeptide(L)'
;MSVANVIAAAVNRPIQWIHMPVPRDRPDDEYFQPLNKLKIEQATKLFLGLVHHTDGVEGTRSRVETAEKFISDFGISTECGMGRRPPQTIPELLRIHAEV
;
A
#
# COMPACT_ATOMS: atom_id res chain seq x y z
N MET A 1 9.27 6.16 -5.89
CA MET A 1 10.24 5.53 -4.94
C MET A 1 11.42 6.41 -4.52
N SER A 2 11.73 7.54 -5.18
CA SER A 2 12.90 8.37 -4.78
C SER A 2 12.82 8.87 -3.35
N VAL A 3 11.65 9.34 -2.90
CA VAL A 3 11.46 9.92 -1.56
C VAL A 3 11.74 8.90 -0.45
N ALA A 4 11.15 7.70 -0.51
CA ALA A 4 11.34 6.67 0.51
C ALA A 4 12.81 6.25 0.63
N ASN A 5 13.50 6.09 -0.49
CA ASN A 5 14.93 5.76 -0.50
C ASN A 5 15.79 6.88 0.11
N VAL A 6 15.49 8.14 -0.19
CA VAL A 6 16.20 9.29 0.38
C VAL A 6 15.98 9.37 1.90
N ILE A 7 14.75 9.17 2.36
CA ILE A 7 14.43 9.16 3.79
C ILE A 7 15.19 8.02 4.49
N ALA A 8 15.10 6.80 3.96
CA ALA A 8 15.79 5.63 4.51
C ALA A 8 17.31 5.82 4.60
N ALA A 9 17.92 6.52 3.63
CA ALA A 9 19.35 6.80 3.63
C ALA A 9 19.76 7.94 4.59
N ALA A 10 18.85 8.87 4.92
CA ALA A 10 19.19 10.10 5.65
C ALA A 10 18.89 10.03 7.16
N VAL A 11 17.97 9.15 7.58
CA VAL A 11 17.57 9.07 9.00
C VAL A 11 18.47 8.11 9.78
N ASN A 12 18.89 8.53 10.97
CA ASN A 12 19.65 7.66 11.89
C ASN A 12 18.75 6.76 12.75
N ARG A 13 17.45 7.09 12.84
CA ARG A 13 16.49 6.31 13.62
C ARG A 13 15.93 5.18 12.74
N PRO A 14 15.89 3.93 13.23
CA PRO A 14 15.27 2.83 12.49
C PRO A 14 13.84 3.14 12.06
N ILE A 15 13.56 2.90 10.78
CA ILE A 15 12.20 3.01 10.22
C ILE A 15 11.52 1.66 10.40
N GLN A 16 10.54 1.61 11.30
CA GLN A 16 9.81 0.36 11.55
C GLN A 16 8.85 0.01 10.41
N TRP A 17 8.25 1.01 9.78
CA TRP A 17 7.31 0.82 8.69
C TRP A 17 7.21 2.04 7.79
N ILE A 18 6.86 1.81 6.52
CA ILE A 18 6.55 2.83 5.52
C ILE A 18 5.20 2.49 4.91
N HIS A 19 4.29 3.47 4.87
CA HIS A 19 3.02 3.37 4.16
C HIS A 19 3.13 4.12 2.82
N MET A 20 2.62 3.54 1.75
CA MET A 20 2.53 4.17 0.43
C MET A 20 1.11 4.11 -0.12
N PRO A 21 0.47 5.26 -0.41
CA PRO A 21 -0.86 5.27 -1.02
C PRO A 21 -0.82 4.75 -2.46
N VAL A 22 -1.87 4.01 -2.85
CA VAL A 22 -2.07 3.56 -4.23
C VAL A 22 -3.44 4.05 -4.69
N PRO A 23 -3.50 4.92 -5.72
CA PRO A 23 -4.75 5.34 -6.31
C PRO A 23 -5.57 4.14 -6.79
N ARG A 24 -6.89 4.23 -6.64
CA ARG A 24 -7.82 3.14 -6.99
C ARG A 24 -7.67 2.68 -8.44
N ASP A 25 -7.49 3.64 -9.35
CA ASP A 25 -7.42 3.47 -10.80
C ASP A 25 -6.04 3.06 -11.32
N ARG A 26 -5.14 2.60 -10.43
CA ARG A 26 -3.80 2.13 -10.78
C ARG A 26 -3.61 0.64 -10.48
N PRO A 27 -4.31 -0.28 -11.20
CA PRO A 27 -3.99 -1.70 -11.19
C PRO A 27 -2.89 -2.05 -12.21
N ASP A 28 -2.20 -1.07 -12.78
CA ASP A 28 -1.24 -1.27 -13.87
C ASP A 28 0.19 -1.55 -13.40
N ASP A 29 0.88 -2.43 -14.14
CA ASP A 29 2.28 -2.80 -13.91
C ASP A 29 3.21 -1.57 -13.85
N GLU A 30 2.98 -0.55 -14.69
CA GLU A 30 3.81 0.67 -14.77
C GLU A 30 3.84 1.42 -13.42
N TYR A 31 2.72 1.45 -12.69
CA TYR A 31 2.64 2.08 -11.39
C TYR A 31 3.51 1.38 -10.33
N PHE A 32 3.56 0.04 -10.36
CA PHE A 32 4.25 -0.76 -9.35
C PHE A 32 5.70 -1.07 -9.73
N GLN A 33 6.06 -1.02 -11.01
CA GLN A 33 7.43 -1.28 -11.50
C GLN A 33 8.54 -0.54 -10.73
N PRO A 34 8.36 0.73 -10.30
CA PRO A 34 9.35 1.43 -9.50
C PRO A 34 9.68 0.76 -8.15
N LEU A 35 8.81 -0.10 -7.59
CA LEU A 35 9.05 -0.81 -6.32
C LEU A 35 10.28 -1.73 -6.36
N ASN A 36 10.64 -2.26 -7.54
CA ASN A 36 11.89 -3.02 -7.75
C ASN A 36 13.16 -2.25 -7.36
N LYS A 37 13.06 -0.91 -7.26
CA LYS A 37 14.17 -0.02 -6.92
C LYS A 37 14.08 0.52 -5.48
N LEU A 38 13.17 -0.02 -4.66
CA LEU A 38 13.02 0.37 -3.27
C LEU A 38 14.24 -0.13 -2.47
N LYS A 39 14.86 0.78 -1.71
CA LYS A 39 16.06 0.55 -0.92
C LYS A 39 15.76 0.89 0.53
N ILE A 40 15.03 -0.01 1.19
CA ILE A 40 14.70 0.07 2.61
C ILE A 40 15.33 -1.12 3.33
N GLU A 41 15.55 -1.00 4.63
CA GLU A 41 16.08 -2.11 5.41
C GLU A 41 15.09 -3.29 5.40
N GLN A 42 15.60 -4.52 5.46
CA GLN A 42 14.74 -5.71 5.55
C GLN A 42 13.85 -5.71 6.81
N ALA A 43 14.27 -5.02 7.87
CA ALA A 43 13.48 -4.87 9.08
C ALA A 43 12.35 -3.84 8.94
N THR A 44 12.37 -2.98 7.91
CA THR A 44 11.33 -1.99 7.65
C THR A 44 10.15 -2.65 6.94
N LYS A 45 8.97 -2.63 7.57
CA LYS A 45 7.75 -3.17 6.95
C LYS A 45 7.18 -2.20 5.92
N LEU A 46 6.91 -2.67 4.71
CA LEU A 46 6.17 -1.91 3.70
C LEU A 46 4.67 -2.17 3.83
N PHE A 47 3.86 -1.11 3.80
CA PHE A 47 2.41 -1.21 3.68
C PHE A 47 1.93 -0.46 2.43
N LEU A 48 1.22 -1.14 1.54
CA LEU A 48 0.63 -0.54 0.35
C LEU A 48 -0.85 -0.25 0.59
N GLY A 49 -1.28 0.95 0.19
CA GLY A 49 -2.65 1.43 0.31
C GLY A 49 -3.58 0.89 -0.77
N LEU A 50 -3.81 -0.43 -0.80
CA LEU A 50 -4.50 -1.14 -1.89
C LEU A 50 -6.01 -1.30 -1.67
N VAL A 51 -6.49 -1.10 -0.44
CA VAL A 51 -7.88 -1.33 -0.05
C VAL A 51 -8.73 -0.09 -0.33
N HIS A 52 -9.75 -0.26 -1.18
CA HIS A 52 -10.67 0.80 -1.58
C HIS A 52 -12.12 0.35 -1.40
N HIS A 53 -12.96 1.23 -0.86
CA HIS A 53 -14.38 0.92 -0.59
C HIS A 53 -15.18 0.67 -1.87
N THR A 54 -14.89 1.39 -2.95
CA THR A 54 -15.78 1.48 -4.12
C THR A 54 -15.63 0.35 -5.14
N ASP A 55 -14.57 -0.44 -5.06
CA ASP A 55 -14.28 -1.55 -5.96
C ASP A 55 -13.99 -2.88 -5.23
N GLY A 56 -14.18 -2.87 -3.90
CA GLY A 56 -14.31 -4.08 -3.10
C GLY A 56 -13.07 -4.98 -3.07
N VAL A 57 -13.35 -6.25 -2.78
CA VAL A 57 -12.34 -7.31 -2.68
C VAL A 57 -11.68 -7.55 -4.04
N GLU A 58 -12.44 -7.53 -5.13
CA GLU A 58 -11.92 -7.79 -6.48
C GLU A 58 -10.89 -6.74 -6.90
N GLY A 59 -11.21 -5.45 -6.73
CA GLY A 59 -10.26 -4.38 -7.03
C GLY A 59 -9.01 -4.49 -6.15
N THR A 60 -9.20 -4.78 -4.86
CA THR A 60 -8.09 -4.93 -3.91
C THR A 60 -7.16 -6.07 -4.33
N ARG A 61 -7.70 -7.25 -4.67
CA ARG A 61 -6.92 -8.40 -5.14
C ARG A 61 -6.19 -8.11 -6.45
N SER A 62 -6.84 -7.48 -7.42
CA SER A 62 -6.19 -7.10 -8.69
C SER A 62 -4.95 -6.24 -8.47
N ARG A 63 -5.00 -5.29 -7.52
CA ARG A 63 -3.85 -4.47 -7.15
C ARG A 63 -2.79 -5.24 -6.36
N VAL A 64 -3.18 -6.16 -5.48
CA VAL A 64 -2.24 -7.05 -4.76
C VAL A 64 -1.46 -7.90 -5.74
N GLU A 65 -2.15 -8.61 -6.63
CA GLU A 65 -1.54 -9.47 -7.66
C GLU A 65 -0.56 -8.69 -8.55
N THR A 66 -0.89 -7.44 -8.86
CA THR A 66 -0.02 -6.57 -9.65
C THR A 66 1.22 -6.15 -8.86
N ALA A 67 1.05 -5.77 -7.59
CA ALA A 67 2.16 -5.39 -6.72
C ALA A 67 3.14 -6.55 -6.47
N GLU A 68 2.62 -7.78 -6.31
CA GLU A 68 3.39 -9.00 -6.06
C GLU A 68 4.40 -9.32 -7.18
N LYS A 69 4.17 -8.84 -8.41
CA LYS A 69 5.13 -8.96 -9.51
C LYS A 69 6.43 -8.19 -9.26
N PHE A 70 6.41 -7.18 -8.38
CA PHE A 70 7.50 -6.23 -8.18
C PHE A 70 8.02 -6.18 -6.74
N ILE A 71 7.27 -6.70 -5.77
CA ILE A 71 7.71 -6.80 -4.38
C ILE A 71 6.95 -7.92 -3.66
N SER A 72 7.66 -8.77 -2.91
CA SER A 72 7.07 -9.96 -2.30
C SER A 72 6.74 -9.82 -0.82
N ASP A 73 7.29 -8.82 -0.11
CA ASP A 73 7.07 -8.62 1.32
C ASP A 73 6.45 -7.25 1.58
N PHE A 74 5.12 -7.23 1.70
CA PHE A 74 4.35 -6.04 2.06
C PHE A 74 3.05 -6.43 2.75
N GLY A 75 2.56 -5.54 3.62
CA GLY A 75 1.18 -5.58 4.12
C GLY A 75 0.25 -4.67 3.31
N ILE A 76 -1.05 -4.86 3.47
CA ILE A 76 -2.08 -4.02 2.84
C ILE A 76 -2.75 -3.09 3.83
N SER A 77 -3.24 -1.96 3.31
CA SER A 77 -3.92 -0.93 4.08
C SER A 77 -4.88 -0.15 3.18
N THR A 78 -5.64 0.76 3.78
CA THR A 78 -6.39 1.77 3.02
C THR A 78 -5.43 2.78 2.38
N GLU A 79 -5.82 3.35 1.24
CA GLU A 79 -5.04 4.37 0.55
C GLU A 79 -4.78 5.62 1.42
N CYS A 80 -5.76 6.02 2.23
CA CYS A 80 -5.66 7.15 3.14
C CYS A 80 -6.46 6.88 4.43
N GLY A 81 -6.26 7.73 5.43
CA GLY A 81 -6.99 7.67 6.70
C GLY A 81 -8.51 7.81 6.53
N MET A 82 -9.25 7.23 7.48
CA MET A 82 -10.72 7.18 7.46
C MET A 82 -11.39 8.42 8.04
N GLY A 83 -10.63 9.40 8.56
CA GLY A 83 -11.17 10.51 9.37
C GLY A 83 -12.14 11.46 8.66
N ARG A 84 -12.19 11.45 7.32
CA ARG A 84 -13.12 12.27 6.50
C ARG A 84 -14.19 11.46 5.78
N ARG A 85 -14.31 10.15 6.06
CA ARG A 85 -15.27 9.26 5.39
C ARG A 85 -16.62 9.28 6.12
N PRO A 86 -17.75 9.09 5.43
CA PRO A 86 -19.02 8.80 6.09
C PRO A 86 -18.88 7.54 6.95
N PRO A 87 -19.20 7.60 8.26
CA PRO A 87 -18.97 6.47 9.18
C PRO A 87 -19.60 5.15 8.73
N GLN A 88 -20.72 5.21 8.00
CA GLN A 88 -21.45 4.05 7.50
C GLN A 88 -20.66 3.24 6.47
N THR A 89 -19.64 3.84 5.84
CA THR A 89 -18.77 3.16 4.86
C THR A 89 -17.60 2.41 5.49
N ILE A 90 -17.31 2.67 6.77
CA ILE A 90 -16.15 2.11 7.46
C ILE A 90 -16.29 0.59 7.70
N PRO A 91 -17.45 0.06 8.15
CA PRO A 91 -17.59 -1.38 8.36
C PRO A 91 -17.33 -2.19 7.08
N GLU A 92 -17.85 -1.73 5.94
CA GLU A 92 -17.63 -2.40 4.67
C GLU A 92 -16.17 -2.30 4.21
N LEU A 93 -15.52 -1.15 4.42
CA LEU A 93 -14.10 -0.99 4.13
C LEU A 93 -13.22 -1.94 4.96
N LEU A 94 -13.54 -2.14 6.24
CA LEU A 94 -12.86 -3.08 7.12
C LEU A 94 -13.14 -4.54 6.73
N ARG A 95 -14.37 -4.84 6.29
CA ARG A 95 -14.73 -6.16 5.75
C ARG A 95 -13.87 -6.50 4.52
N ILE A 96 -13.77 -5.58 3.57
CA ILE A 96 -12.92 -5.75 2.37
C ILE A 96 -11.47 -6.02 2.78
N HIS A 97 -10.95 -5.26 3.76
CA HIS A 97 -9.58 -5.43 4.25
C HIS A 97 -9.34 -6.81 4.88
N ALA A 98 -10.34 -7.38 5.55
CA ALA A 98 -10.23 -8.67 6.22
C ALA A 98 -10.37 -9.89 5.29
N GLU A 99 -10.88 -9.71 4.06
CA GLU A 99 -11.15 -10.79 3.09
C GLU A 99 -10.05 -11.00 2.04
N VAL A 100 -8.99 -10.19 2.12
CA VAL A 100 -7.80 -10.24 1.26
C VAL A 100 -6.60 -10.58 2.13
#